data_AF-A0A3D4FFM4-F1
#
_entry.id   AF-A0A3D4FFM4-F1
#
_cell.length_a   1.000
_cell.length_b   1.000
_cell.length_c   1.000
_cell.angle_alpha   90.00
_cell.angle_beta   90.00
_cell.angle_gamma   90.00
#
_symmetry.space_group_name_H-M   'P 1'
#
loop_
_entity.id
_entity.type
_entity.pdbx_description
1 polymer ?
#
loop_
_entity_poly.entity_id
_entity_poly.type
_entity_poly.pdbx_seq_one_letter_code
_entity_poly.pdbx_strand_id
1 'polypeptide(L)' 'IKSKKILEDVFYLDSGLWRGIGHIPKSTLQIREEYKNFDGKNRFNIKEEKEDIKVLDCRCKDVIMGKISPEKC' A
#
# COMPACT_ATOMS: atom_id res chain seq x y z
N ILE A 1 4.51 10.32 20.64
CA ILE A 1 4.04 9.12 21.38
C ILE A 1 2.53 8.91 21.21
N LYS A 2 1.68 9.92 21.41
CA LYS A 2 0.21 9.81 21.23
C LYS A 2 -0.21 9.29 19.84
N SER A 3 0.36 9.83 18.76
CA SER A 3 0.00 9.42 17.39
C SER A 3 0.37 7.97 17.07
N LYS A 4 1.48 7.45 17.60
CA LYS A 4 1.88 6.04 17.40
C LYS A 4 0.88 5.08 18.05
N LYS A 5 0.42 5.39 19.27
CA LYS A 5 -0.59 4.58 19.97
C LYS A 5 -1.90 4.51 19.18
N ILE A 6 -2.35 5.62 18.59
CA ILE A 6 -3.56 5.64 17.76
C ILE A 6 -3.39 4.77 16.50
N LEU A 7 -2.22 4.83 15.86
CA LEU A 7 -1.94 3.96 14.70
C LEU A 7 -1.97 2.47 15.08
N GLU A 8 -1.36 2.10 16.21
CA GLU A 8 -1.32 0.72 16.70
C GLU A 8 -2.70 0.19 17.15
N ASP A 9 -3.55 1.09 17.67
CA ASP A 9 -4.92 0.82 18.11
C ASP A 9 -5.87 0.56 16.94
N VAL A 10 -5.77 1.36 15.86
CA VAL A 10 -6.68 1.27 14.71
C VAL A 10 -6.20 0.30 13.63
N PHE A 11 -4.88 0.16 13.47
CA PHE A 11 -4.28 -0.59 12.37
C PHE A 11 -3.40 -1.75 12.85
N TYR A 12 -3.20 -2.73 11.97
CA TYR A 12 -2.17 -3.76 12.12
C TYR A 12 -1.23 -3.77 10.90
N LEU A 13 0.00 -4.21 11.14
CA LEU A 13 1.04 -4.29 10.11
C LEU A 13 0.84 -5.53 9.25
N ASP A 14 0.85 -5.34 7.93
CA ASP A 14 0.68 -6.43 6.96
C ASP A 14 1.62 -6.26 5.76
N SER A 15 1.71 -7.29 4.94
CA SER A 15 2.36 -7.26 3.64
C SER A 15 1.41 -6.64 2.60
N GLY A 16 1.96 -5.98 1.59
CA GLY A 16 1.11 -5.41 0.55
C GLY A 16 1.86 -5.03 -0.71
N LEU A 17 1.10 -4.75 -1.76
CA LEU A 17 1.62 -4.37 -3.06
C LEU A 17 2.06 -2.90 -3.08
N TRP A 18 3.31 -2.67 -3.45
CA TRP A 18 3.83 -1.36 -3.79
C TRP A 18 3.87 -1.27 -5.31
N ARG A 19 3.03 -0.40 -5.88
CA ARG A 19 2.85 -0.24 -7.33
C ARG A 19 4.20 -0.15 -8.07
N GLY A 20 4.43 -1.05 -9.03
CA GLY A 20 5.64 -1.09 -9.85
C GLY A 20 6.90 -1.63 -9.14
N ILE A 21 6.84 -1.91 -7.84
CA ILE A 21 7.93 -2.52 -7.06
C ILE A 21 7.61 -3.98 -6.74
N GLY A 22 6.34 -4.28 -6.44
CA GLY A 22 5.86 -5.62 -6.11
C GLY A 22 5.41 -5.73 -4.66
N HIS A 23 5.20 -6.97 -4.20
CA HIS A 23 4.68 -7.25 -2.87
C HIS A 23 5.81 -7.20 -1.82
N ILE A 24 5.67 -6.34 -0.82
CA ILE A 24 6.69 -6.11 0.22
C ILE A 24 6.16 -6.58 1.58
N PRO A 25 6.91 -7.43 2.31
CA PRO A 25 6.48 -7.90 3.63
C PRO A 25 6.44 -6.77 4.65
N LYS A 26 5.45 -6.78 5.55
CA LYS A 26 5.34 -5.85 6.69
C LYS A 26 5.48 -4.37 6.28
N SER A 27 4.84 -3.99 5.20
CA SER A 27 5.02 -2.68 4.54
C SER A 27 3.75 -1.85 4.42
N THR A 28 2.62 -2.40 4.82
CA THR A 28 1.30 -1.73 4.75
C THR A 28 0.58 -1.82 6.09
N LEU A 29 -0.43 -0.97 6.26
CA LEU A 29 -1.32 -0.97 7.41
C LEU A 29 -2.72 -1.34 6.93
N GLN A 30 -3.35 -2.29 7.62
CA GLN A 30 -4.73 -2.66 7.39
C GLN A 30 -5.57 -2.26 8.62
N ILE A 31 -6.83 -1.88 8.37
CA ILE A 31 -7.77 -1.51 9.44
C ILE A 31 -8.13 -2.78 10.23
N ARG A 32 -8.07 -2.71 11.57
CA ARG A 32 -8.47 -3.84 12.41
C ARG A 32 -9.98 -4.10 12.35
N GLU A 33 -10.36 -5.34 12.64
CA GLU A 33 -11.74 -5.83 12.53
C GLU A 33 -12.73 -5.01 13.38
N GLU A 34 -12.30 -4.53 14.56
CA GLU A 34 -13.11 -3.68 15.45
C GLU A 34 -13.54 -2.37 14.77
N TYR A 35 -12.80 -1.94 13.76
CA TYR A 35 -13.02 -0.71 13.00
C TYR A 35 -13.48 -0.97 11.56
N LYS A 36 -13.88 -2.20 11.20
CA LYS A 36 -14.25 -2.56 9.81
C LYS A 36 -15.35 -1.69 9.18
N ASN A 37 -16.21 -1.08 9.99
CA ASN A 37 -17.26 -0.18 9.52
C ASN A 37 -16.69 1.11 8.87
N PHE A 38 -15.42 1.42 9.17
CA PHE A 38 -14.66 2.52 8.57
C PHE A 38 -13.79 2.07 7.38
N ASP A 39 -13.63 0.77 7.17
CA ASP A 39 -12.93 0.25 6.00
C ASP A 39 -13.86 0.25 4.78
N GLY A 40 -13.50 1.04 3.76
CA GLY A 40 -14.25 1.12 2.51
C GLY A 40 -14.34 -0.22 1.79
N LYS A 41 -13.32 -1.08 1.89
CA LYS A 41 -13.35 -2.42 1.27
C LYS A 41 -14.46 -3.27 1.87
N ASN A 42 -14.50 -3.34 3.20
CA ASN A 42 -15.52 -4.07 3.94
C ASN A 42 -16.91 -3.45 3.78
N ARG A 43 -17.04 -2.12 3.95
CA ARG A 43 -18.32 -1.41 3.91
C ARG A 43 -19.02 -1.51 2.55
N PHE A 44 -18.26 -1.46 1.46
CA PHE A 44 -18.79 -1.50 0.10
C PHE A 44 -18.61 -2.86 -0.58
N ASN A 45 -18.17 -3.88 0.16
CA ASN A 45 -17.91 -5.23 -0.35
C ASN A 45 -17.03 -5.23 -1.62
N ILE A 46 -16.01 -4.38 -1.62
CA ILE A 46 -15.06 -4.26 -2.74
C ILE A 46 -14.08 -5.42 -2.66
N LYS A 47 -14.00 -6.20 -3.73
CA LYS A 47 -12.96 -7.23 -3.89
C LYS A 47 -11.71 -6.58 -4.45
N GLU A 48 -10.57 -6.77 -3.80
CA GLU A 48 -9.29 -6.29 -4.33
C GLU A 48 -8.88 -7.09 -5.57
N GLU A 49 -8.58 -6.38 -6.65
CA GLU A 49 -7.80 -6.93 -7.75
C GLU A 49 -6.35 -7.06 -7.29
N LYS A 50 -5.81 -8.28 -7.37
CA LYS A 50 -4.44 -8.60 -6.91
C LYS A 50 -3.37 -8.27 -7.96
N GLU A 51 -3.75 -7.67 -9.07
CA GLU A 51 -2.84 -7.48 -10.19
C GLU A 51 -2.10 -6.15 -10.07
N ASP A 52 -0.76 -6.23 -10.12
CA ASP A 52 0.07 -5.05 -10.29
C ASP A 52 -0.21 -4.46 -11.67
N ILE A 53 -0.60 -3.19 -11.69
CA ILE A 53 -0.90 -2.48 -12.93
C ILE A 53 0.39 -2.43 -13.74
N LYS A 54 0.48 -3.28 -14.77
CA LYS A 54 1.54 -3.20 -15.78
C LYS A 54 1.33 -1.94 -16.61
N VAL A 55 1.91 -0.83 -16.17
CA VAL A 55 2.04 0.36 -17.01
C VAL A 55 3.16 0.07 -18.01
N LEU A 56 2.81 -0.24 -19.26
CA LEU A 56 3.81 -0.40 -20.32
C LEU A 56 4.64 0.90 -20.42
N ASP A 57 5.95 0.73 -20.51
CA ASP A 57 6.96 1.77 -20.74
C ASP A 57 7.21 2.83 -19.62
N CYS A 58 6.55 2.80 -18.45
CA CYS A 58 6.96 3.71 -17.35
C CYS A 58 8.21 3.20 -16.61
N ARG A 59 9.22 4.08 -16.42
CA ARG A 59 10.36 3.88 -15.51
C ARG A 59 10.12 4.40 -14.09
N CYS A 60 8.87 4.65 -13.73
CA CYS A 60 8.42 5.15 -12.42
C CYS A 60 9.07 4.38 -11.25
N LYS A 61 9.14 3.04 -11.35
CA LYS A 61 9.77 2.20 -10.33
C LYS A 61 11.25 2.50 -10.13
N ASP A 62 11.98 2.81 -11.20
CA ASP A 62 13.42 3.08 -11.14
C ASP A 62 13.66 4.47 -10.54
N VAL A 63 12.76 5.43 -10.78
CA VAL A 63 12.76 6.74 -10.14
C VAL A 63 12.51 6.61 -8.63
N ILE A 64 11.42 5.92 -8.24
CA ILE A 64 11.05 5.74 -6.82
C ILE A 64 12.12 4.97 -6.04
N MET A 65 12.78 4.01 -6.67
CA MET A 65 13.90 3.26 -6.09
C MET A 65 15.24 4.01 -6.13
N GLY A 66 15.29 5.21 -6.71
CA GLY A 66 16.52 6.02 -6.79
C GLY A 66 17.58 5.47 -7.76
N LYS A 67 17.20 4.59 -8.70
CA LYS A 67 18.10 4.04 -9.74
C LYS A 67 18.34 5.04 -10.88
N ILE A 68 17.36 5.88 -11.17
CA ILE A 68 17.45 6.98 -12.14
C ILE A 68 16.82 8.25 -11.54
N SER A 69 17.24 9.41 -12.03
CA SER A 69 16.50 10.64 -11.80
C SER A 69 15.34 10.76 -12.80
N PRO A 70 14.26 11.51 -12.49
CA PRO A 70 13.13 11.69 -13.40
C PRO A 70 13.51 12.19 -14.80
N GLU A 71 14.51 13.07 -14.90
CA GLU A 71 15.00 13.62 -16.16
C GLU A 71 15.73 12.61 -17.07
N LYS A 72 15.99 11.39 -16.55
CA LYS A 72 16.60 10.28 -17.29
C LYS A 72 15.60 9.18 -17.68
N CYS A 73 14.31 9.39 -17.38
CA CYS A 73 13.21 8.50 -17.77
C CYS A 73 12.89 8.69 -19.25
#